data_AF-A0A9X2TZV2-F1
#
_entry.id   AF-A0A9X2TZV2-F1
#
_cell.length_a   1.000
_cell.length_b   1.000
_cell.length_c   1.000
_cell.angle_alpha   90.00
_cell.angle_beta   90.00
_cell.angle_gamma   90.00
#
_symmetry.space_group_name_H-M   'P 1'
#
loop_
_entity.id
_entity.type
_entity.pdbx_description
1 polymer ?
#
loop_
_entity_poly.entity_id
_entity_poly.type
_entity_poly.pdbx_seq_one_letter_code
_entity_poly.pdbx_strand_id
1 'polypeptide(L)'
;MSSWTRVSFDPGKTGIEAITNDLQKALEDPDTFIHNDMVVWKAFDDIDAQRLTDLGIEASRALVMHVSDTSNSGSGRLYKRIDSEFILLDAMSGGEGYFGRDVLAYMQREHGLVGAA
;
A
#
# COMPACT_ATOMS: atom_id res chain seq x y z
N MET A 1 -19.03 11.61 1.39
CA MET A 1 -18.90 10.24 1.90
C MET A 1 -17.99 9.51 0.92
N SER A 2 -16.72 9.37 1.29
CA SER A 2 -15.64 8.88 0.44
C SER A 2 -15.09 7.58 0.98
N SER A 3 -14.81 6.64 0.09
CA SER A 3 -13.83 5.58 0.31
C SER A 3 -12.62 5.88 -0.56
N TRP A 4 -11.44 5.51 -0.09
CA TRP A 4 -10.21 5.65 -0.86
C TRP A 4 -9.26 4.50 -0.55
N THR A 5 -8.46 4.15 -1.56
CA THR A 5 -7.42 3.14 -1.44
C THR A 5 -6.06 3.85 -1.47
N ARG A 6 -5.15 3.43 -0.59
CA ARG A 6 -3.77 3.89 -0.57
C ARG A 6 -2.85 2.70 -0.67
N VAL A 7 -1.84 2.80 -1.52
CA VAL A 7 -0.76 1.84 -1.64
C VAL A 7 0.51 2.48 -1.14
N SER A 8 1.15 1.91 -0.12
CA SER A 8 2.47 2.33 0.36
C SER A 8 3.50 1.29 -0.04
N PHE A 9 4.46 1.70 -0.86
CA PHE A 9 5.55 0.86 -1.32
C PHE A 9 6.78 1.07 -0.44
N ASP A 10 7.28 -0.03 0.12
CA ASP A 10 8.55 -0.07 0.83
C ASP A 10 9.68 -0.28 -0.20
N PRO A 11 10.53 0.73 -0.47
CA PRO A 11 11.54 0.64 -1.51
C PRO A 11 12.60 -0.43 -1.26
N GLY A 12 12.85 -0.83 -0.01
CA GLY A 12 13.96 -1.71 0.32
C GLY A 12 15.28 -1.25 -0.31
N LYS A 13 15.79 -2.01 -1.28
CA LYS A 13 17.05 -1.70 -1.99
C LYS A 13 16.86 -0.95 -3.31
N THR A 14 15.65 -0.88 -3.85
CA THR A 14 15.35 -0.30 -5.17
C THR A 14 15.40 1.23 -5.14
N GLY A 15 15.08 1.82 -3.98
CA GLY A 15 15.05 3.26 -3.77
C GLY A 15 13.73 3.92 -4.21
N ILE A 16 13.47 5.11 -3.67
CA ILE A 16 12.22 5.86 -3.86
C ILE A 16 12.04 6.31 -5.33
N GLU A 17 13.11 6.83 -5.95
CA GLU A 17 13.05 7.37 -7.32
C GLU A 17 12.67 6.33 -8.35
N ALA A 18 13.20 5.11 -8.22
CA ALA A 18 12.87 4.01 -9.13
C ALA A 18 11.38 3.66 -9.06
N ILE A 19 10.82 3.55 -7.86
CA ILE A 19 9.39 3.25 -7.67
C ILE A 19 8.50 4.36 -8.22
N THR A 20 8.86 5.63 -7.98
CA THR A 20 8.11 6.76 -8.53
C THR A 20 8.12 6.73 -10.05
N ASN A 21 9.27 6.45 -10.68
CA ASN A 21 9.38 6.33 -12.13
C ASN A 21 8.59 5.14 -12.68
N ASP A 22 8.60 4.00 -11.99
CA ASP A 22 7.84 2.81 -12.40
C ASP A 22 6.33 3.08 -12.33
N LEU A 23 5.86 3.74 -11.27
CA LEU A 23 4.45 4.16 -11.15
C LEU A 23 4.05 5.13 -12.25
N GLN A 24 4.87 6.13 -12.56
CA GLN A 24 4.60 7.10 -13.64
C GLN A 24 4.58 6.46 -15.04
N LYS A 25 5.31 5.36 -15.25
CA LYS A 25 5.25 4.59 -16.50
C LYS A 25 4.02 3.70 -16.57
N ALA A 26 3.64 3.11 -15.44
CA ALA A 26 2.54 2.16 -15.35
C ALA A 26 1.16 2.83 -15.35
N LEU A 27 1.08 4.07 -14.89
CA LEU A 27 -0.17 4.81 -14.68
C LEU A 27 -0.08 6.22 -15.28
N GLU A 28 -1.19 6.70 -15.84
CA GLU A 28 -1.31 8.08 -16.30
C GLU A 28 -1.52 9.02 -15.09
N ASP A 29 -0.56 9.90 -14.83
CA ASP A 29 -0.57 10.91 -13.76
C ASP A 29 -0.97 10.37 -12.35
N PRO A 30 -0.22 9.41 -11.78
CA PRO A 30 -0.58 8.84 -10.50
C PRO A 30 -0.42 9.85 -9.35
N ASP A 31 -1.49 10.05 -8.56
CA ASP A 31 -1.45 10.85 -7.33
C ASP A 31 -0.54 10.18 -6.30
N THR A 32 0.71 10.65 -6.25
CA THR A 32 1.79 10.08 -5.44
C THR A 32 2.45 11.12 -4.56
N PHE A 33 2.90 10.70 -3.38
CA PHE A 33 3.71 11.51 -2.48
C PHE A 33 4.66 10.62 -1.68
N ILE A 34 5.73 11.21 -1.16
CA ILE A 34 6.71 10.51 -0.33
C ILE A 34 6.33 10.69 1.14
N HIS A 35 6.33 9.59 1.91
CA HIS A 35 6.09 9.62 3.35
C HIS A 35 7.03 8.65 4.05
N ASN A 36 7.92 9.19 4.89
CA ASN A 36 8.87 8.41 5.68
C ASN A 36 9.59 7.31 4.86
N ASP A 37 10.27 7.76 3.82
CA ASP A 37 11.01 6.94 2.87
C ASP A 37 10.19 5.91 2.07
N MET A 38 8.86 5.97 2.12
CA MET A 38 7.97 5.17 1.27
C MET A 38 7.37 6.02 0.16
N VAL A 39 7.13 5.40 -1.00
CA VAL A 39 6.28 5.99 -2.05
C VAL A 39 4.84 5.62 -1.74
N VAL A 40 3.99 6.63 -1.63
CA VAL A 40 2.56 6.45 -1.37
C VAL A 40 1.78 6.85 -2.61
N TRP A 41 0.97 5.94 -3.12
CA TRP A 41 0.06 6.16 -4.23
C TRP A 41 -1.39 6.15 -3.72
N LYS A 42 -2.17 7.18 -4.04
CA LYS A 42 -3.63 7.18 -3.82
C LYS A 42 -4.31 6.53 -5.01
N ALA A 43 -4.79 5.31 -4.82
CA ALA A 43 -5.46 4.53 -5.85
C ALA A 43 -6.98 4.78 -5.79
N PHE A 44 -7.58 4.98 -6.97
CA PHE A 44 -9.03 5.14 -7.12
C PHE A 44 -9.76 3.79 -7.34
N ASP A 45 -9.01 2.74 -7.67
CA ASP A 45 -9.53 1.39 -7.91
C ASP A 45 -9.14 0.41 -6.79
N ASP A 46 -9.76 -0.77 -6.80
CA ASP A 46 -9.36 -1.89 -5.96
C ASP A 46 -7.99 -2.42 -6.37
N ILE A 47 -7.09 -2.58 -5.40
CA ILE A 47 -5.72 -3.04 -5.60
C ILE A 47 -5.52 -4.39 -4.90
N ASP A 48 -5.15 -5.40 -5.68
CA ASP A 48 -4.81 -6.73 -5.21
C ASP A 48 -3.39 -7.15 -5.65
N ALA A 49 -2.99 -8.36 -5.27
CA ALA A 49 -1.68 -8.93 -5.62
C ALA A 49 -1.40 -8.93 -7.13
N GLN A 50 -2.40 -9.30 -7.95
CA GLN A 50 -2.23 -9.38 -9.39
C GLN A 50 -2.03 -7.98 -9.97
N ARG A 51 -2.88 -7.03 -9.57
CA ARG A 51 -2.75 -5.64 -10.03
C ARG A 51 -1.40 -5.05 -9.66
N LEU A 52 -0.92 -5.27 -8.43
CA LEU A 52 0.42 -4.83 -8.01
C LEU A 52 1.55 -5.46 -8.84
N THR A 53 1.40 -6.73 -9.18
CA THR A 53 2.35 -7.47 -10.01
C THR A 53 2.38 -6.93 -11.43
N ASP A 54 1.20 -6.68 -12.02
CA ASP A 54 1.04 -6.15 -13.38
C ASP A 54 1.58 -4.72 -13.53
N LEU A 55 1.58 -3.93 -12.45
CA LEU A 55 2.21 -2.60 -12.45
C LEU A 55 3.74 -2.67 -12.59
N GLY A 56 4.36 -3.83 -12.34
CA GLY A 56 5.80 -4.04 -12.51
C GLY A 56 6.67 -3.25 -11.52
N ILE A 57 6.12 -2.83 -10.38
CA ILE A 57 6.85 -2.02 -9.39
C ILE A 57 7.85 -2.87 -8.62
N GLU A 58 9.13 -2.51 -8.68
CA GLU A 58 10.22 -3.22 -7.99
C GLU A 58 10.34 -2.85 -6.50
N ALA A 59 9.22 -2.82 -5.77
CA ALA A 59 9.23 -2.59 -4.32
C ALA A 59 9.44 -3.89 -3.54
N SER A 60 10.04 -3.80 -2.34
CA SER A 60 10.21 -4.98 -1.47
C SER A 60 8.88 -5.46 -0.89
N ARG A 61 8.01 -4.52 -0.51
CA ARG A 61 6.67 -4.75 0.05
C ARG A 61 5.72 -3.67 -0.42
N ALA A 62 4.43 -3.99 -0.43
CA ALA A 62 3.36 -3.05 -0.70
C ALA A 62 2.25 -3.22 0.33
N LEU A 63 1.91 -2.16 1.06
CA LEU A 63 0.75 -2.10 1.95
C LEU A 63 -0.41 -1.43 1.21
N VAL A 64 -1.44 -2.19 0.92
CA VAL A 64 -2.71 -1.68 0.38
C VAL A 64 -3.66 -1.47 1.54
N MET A 65 -4.13 -0.24 1.72
CA MET A 65 -5.14 0.13 2.70
C MET A 65 -6.38 0.66 2.00
N HIS A 66 -7.54 0.13 2.36
CA HIS A 66 -8.82 0.69 1.99
C HIS A 66 -9.48 1.30 3.22
N VAL A 67 -9.87 2.58 3.12
CA VAL A 67 -10.51 3.32 4.21
C VAL A 67 -11.85 3.85 3.72
N SER A 68 -12.90 3.61 4.50
CA SER A 68 -14.26 4.10 4.24
C SER A 68 -14.72 4.97 5.40
N ASP A 69 -14.85 6.27 5.15
CA ASP A 69 -15.40 7.23 6.12
C ASP A 69 -16.90 7.00 6.33
N THR A 70 -17.59 6.45 5.32
CA THR A 70 -19.03 6.18 5.34
C THR A 70 -19.40 5.09 6.35
N SER A 71 -18.61 4.02 6.39
CA SER A 71 -18.83 2.86 7.27
C SER A 71 -17.89 2.85 8.48
N ASN A 72 -17.08 3.90 8.66
CA ASN A 72 -16.06 3.97 9.71
C ASN A 72 -15.21 2.69 9.79
N SER A 73 -14.73 2.23 8.64
CA SER A 73 -14.00 0.96 8.52
C SER A 73 -12.70 1.11 7.75
N GLY A 74 -11.73 0.27 8.10
CA GLY A 74 -10.46 0.14 7.42
C GLY A 74 -10.13 -1.33 7.16
N SER A 75 -9.52 -1.61 6.02
CA SER A 75 -8.88 -2.90 5.76
C SER A 75 -7.48 -2.69 5.19
N GLY A 76 -6.59 -3.63 5.46
CA GLY A 76 -5.20 -3.59 5.03
C GLY A 76 -4.73 -4.95 4.55
N ARG A 77 -3.99 -4.96 3.45
CA ARG A 77 -3.30 -6.14 2.92
C ARG A 77 -1.85 -5.78 2.70
N LEU A 78 -0.96 -6.53 3.33
CA LEU A 78 0.47 -6.41 3.14
C LEU A 78 0.93 -7.49 2.16
N TYR A 79 1.59 -7.05 1.10
CA TYR A 79 2.19 -7.93 0.10
C TYR A 79 3.72 -7.84 0.18
N LYS A 80 4.39 -8.95 -0.14
CA LYS A 80 5.84 -9.02 -0.30
C LYS A 80 6.16 -9.45 -1.73
N ARG A 81 7.18 -8.83 -2.33
CA ARG A 81 7.66 -9.22 -3.65
C ARG A 81 8.57 -10.45 -3.56
N ILE A 82 8.29 -11.49 -4.33
CA ILE A 82 9.08 -12.73 -4.46
C ILE A 82 9.12 -13.07 -5.95
N ASP A 83 10.33 -13.23 -6.51
CA ASP A 83 10.54 -13.66 -7.90
C ASP A 83 9.70 -12.89 -8.97
N SER A 84 9.51 -11.59 -8.74
CA SER A 84 8.73 -10.62 -9.55
C SER A 84 7.22 -10.55 -9.27
N GLU A 85 6.69 -11.34 -8.34
CA GLU A 85 5.27 -11.34 -7.98
C GLU A 85 5.03 -10.78 -6.58
N PHE A 86 3.93 -10.06 -6.39
CA PHE A 86 3.46 -9.67 -5.07
C PHE A 86 2.60 -10.77 -4.48
N ILE A 87 3.02 -11.33 -3.35
CA ILE A 87 2.31 -12.39 -2.64
C ILE A 87 1.78 -11.82 -1.32
N LEU A 88 0.56 -12.19 -0.94
CA LEU A 88 -0.04 -11.77 0.32
C LEU A 88 0.79 -12.31 1.50
N LEU A 89 1.30 -11.39 2.32
CA LEU A 89 2.04 -11.71 3.54
C LEU A 89 1.10 -11.73 4.75
N ASP A 90 0.25 -10.72 4.88
CA ASP A 90 -0.71 -10.61 5.98
C ASP A 90 -1.89 -9.71 5.58
N ALA A 91 -3.03 -9.87 6.24
CA ALA A 91 -4.20 -9.04 6.05
C ALA A 91 -4.90 -8.76 7.37
N MET A 92 -5.30 -7.51 7.56
CA MET A 92 -6.23 -7.12 8.61
C MET A 92 -7.48 -6.55 7.94
N SER A 93 -8.54 -7.35 7.89
CA SER A 93 -9.86 -6.87 7.48
C SER A 93 -10.61 -6.42 8.72
N GLY A 94 -10.82 -5.11 8.85
CA GLY A 94 -11.72 -4.59 9.87
C GLY A 94 -13.12 -5.10 9.63
N GLY A 95 -13.61 -6.02 10.47
CA GLY A 95 -15.04 -6.06 10.77
C GLY A 95 -15.49 -4.72 11.37
N GLU A 96 -16.79 -4.57 11.63
CA GLU A 96 -17.34 -3.35 12.25
C GLU A 96 -16.49 -2.89 13.44
N GLY A 97 -15.98 -1.66 13.39
CA GLY A 97 -15.29 -1.00 14.50
C GLY A 97 -13.77 -0.75 14.37
N TYR A 98 -13.09 -1.23 13.32
CA TYR A 98 -11.67 -0.91 13.09
C TYR A 98 -11.49 0.22 12.07
N PHE A 99 -10.85 1.31 12.47
CA PHE A 99 -10.53 2.44 11.61
C PHE A 99 -9.26 2.17 10.80
N GLY A 100 -9.05 2.91 9.71
CA GLY A 100 -7.80 2.83 8.93
C GLY A 100 -6.53 3.03 9.78
N ARG A 101 -6.58 3.88 10.81
CA ARG A 101 -5.46 4.06 11.76
C ARG A 101 -5.13 2.80 12.56
N ASP A 102 -6.12 1.98 12.88
CA ASP A 102 -5.94 0.75 13.69
C ASP A 102 -5.26 -0.32 12.83
N VAL A 103 -5.67 -0.41 11.56
CA VAL A 103 -5.02 -1.25 10.55
C VAL A 103 -3.57 -0.82 10.33
N LEU A 104 -3.31 0.48 10.19
CA LEU A 104 -1.93 0.98 10.03
C LEU A 104 -1.07 0.65 11.26
N ALA A 105 -1.59 0.90 12.46
CA ALA A 105 -0.89 0.62 13.71
C ALA A 105 -0.57 -0.88 13.86
N TYR A 106 -1.52 -1.76 13.50
CA TYR A 106 -1.29 -3.20 13.45
C TYR A 106 -0.16 -3.56 12.49
N MET A 107 -0.21 -3.08 11.24
CA MET A 107 0.80 -3.40 10.23
C MET A 107 2.19 -2.89 10.61
N GLN A 108 2.27 -1.71 11.24
CA GLN A 108 3.51 -1.16 11.78
C GLN A 108 4.06 -2.03 12.91
N ARG A 109 3.21 -2.45 13.86
CA ARG A 109 3.60 -3.24 15.01
C ARG A 109 4.09 -4.64 14.62
N GLU A 110 3.36 -5.33 13.75
CA GLU A 110 3.66 -6.73 13.40
C GLU A 110 4.76 -6.85 12.34
N HIS A 111 4.81 -5.94 11.37
CA HIS A 111 5.66 -6.10 10.18
C HIS A 111 6.76 -5.05 10.05
N GLY A 112 6.82 -4.07 10.95
CA GLY A 112 7.86 -3.05 10.92
C GLY A 112 7.88 -2.27 9.61
N LEU A 113 6.72 -2.00 9.00
CA LEU A 113 6.57 -0.95 7.98
C LEU A 113 6.75 0.41 8.66
N VAL A 114 7.95 0.65 9.16
CA VAL A 114 8.32 1.88 9.85
C VAL A 114 8.65 2.89 8.77
N GLY A 115 7.61 3.55 8.32
CA GLY A 115 7.70 4.95 7.97
C GLY A 115 6.64 5.72 8.74
N ALA A 116 6.86 5.96 10.04
CA ALA A 116 6.26 7.02 10.88
C ALA A 116 6.60 6.78 12.37
N ALA A 117 7.58 7.53 12.87
CA ALA A 117 7.42 8.21 14.15
C ALA A 117 7.06 9.66 13.83
#